data_AF-A0A6B1GUC1-F1
#
_entry.id   AF-A0A6B1GUC1-F1
#
_cell.length_a   1.000
_cell.length_b   1.000
_cell.length_c   1.000
_cell.angle_alpha   90.00
_cell.angle_beta   90.00
_cell.angle_gamma   90.00
#
_symmetry.space_group_name_H-M   'P 1'
#
loop_
_entity.id
_entity.type
_entity.pdbx_description
1 polymer ?
#
loop_
_entity_poly.entity_id
_entity_poly.type
_entity_poly.pdbx_seq_one_letter_code
_entity_poly.pdbx_strand_id
1 'polypeptide(L)'
;GQGIGIVQAKDGQPDFVALEKLVSEWRPEGFVLGMPGLNSESTTGLKKKILQFGEALTQKFNIPVSYVDETLSTEESNFRMHQPGERIPKAKKTDERNKISAGIILETYFSQLNS
;
A
#
# COMPACT_ATOMS: atom_id res chain seq x y z
N GLY A 1 -9.69 8.86 4.22
CA GLY A 1 -9.98 9.07 2.78
C GLY A 1 -10.51 7.79 2.18
N GLN A 2 -11.48 7.85 1.26
CA GLN A 2 -11.99 6.68 0.55
C GLN A 2 -10.96 6.23 -0.50
N GLY A 3 -10.60 4.94 -0.52
CA GLY A 3 -9.59 4.42 -1.45
C GLY A 3 -10.03 4.56 -2.92
N ILE A 4 -9.19 5.16 -3.76
CA ILE A 4 -9.54 5.58 -5.13
C ILE A 4 -9.38 4.43 -6.16
N GLY A 5 -8.70 3.33 -5.81
CA GLY A 5 -8.62 2.13 -6.66
C GLY A 5 -7.61 1.10 -6.17
N ILE A 6 -7.64 -0.09 -6.76
CA ILE A 6 -6.56 -1.09 -6.65
C ILE A 6 -5.83 -1.12 -7.99
N VAL A 7 -4.51 -0.91 -7.99
CA VAL A 7 -3.66 -1.27 -9.12
C VAL A 7 -3.05 -2.63 -8.82
N GLN A 8 -3.37 -3.63 -9.64
CA GLN A 8 -2.78 -4.96 -9.47
C GLN A 8 -1.34 -4.98 -10.02
N ALA A 9 -0.45 -5.64 -9.29
CA ALA A 9 0.87 -6.00 -9.81
C ALA A 9 0.79 -7.41 -10.42
N LYS A 10 1.29 -7.58 -11.65
CA LYS A 10 1.45 -8.89 -12.30
C LYS A 10 2.88 -9.35 -12.11
N ASP A 11 3.09 -10.54 -11.54
CA ASP A 11 4.41 -11.14 -11.33
C ASP A 11 5.42 -10.25 -10.57
N GLY A 12 4.92 -9.42 -9.66
CA GLY A 12 5.73 -8.46 -8.90
C GLY A 12 6.12 -7.21 -9.70
N GLN A 13 5.63 -7.06 -10.93
CA GLN A 13 5.74 -5.84 -11.71
C GLN A 13 4.45 -5.01 -11.59
N PRO A 14 4.55 -3.75 -11.13
CA PRO A 14 3.41 -2.83 -11.11
C PRO A 14 2.95 -2.51 -12.53
N ASP A 15 1.65 -2.37 -12.72
CA ASP A 15 1.10 -1.79 -13.94
C ASP A 15 1.35 -0.27 -13.94
N PHE A 16 2.49 0.13 -14.48
CA PHE A 16 2.89 1.53 -14.59
C PHE A 16 1.98 2.35 -15.50
N VAL A 17 1.27 1.72 -16.45
CA VAL A 17 0.31 2.43 -17.32
C VAL A 17 -0.91 2.84 -16.51
N ALA A 18 -1.42 1.93 -15.68
CA ALA A 18 -2.51 2.24 -14.76
C ALA A 18 -2.11 3.32 -13.74
N LEU A 19 -0.89 3.24 -13.19
CA LEU A 19 -0.36 4.27 -12.29
C LEU A 19 -0.23 5.63 -12.97
N GLU A 20 0.29 5.68 -14.20
CA GLU A 20 0.45 6.92 -14.96
C GLU A 20 -0.89 7.63 -15.19
N LYS A 21 -1.95 6.88 -15.51
CA LYS A 21 -3.30 7.44 -15.62
C LYS A 21 -3.73 8.10 -14.30
N LEU A 22 -3.58 7.40 -13.17
CA LEU A 22 -3.95 7.93 -11.86
C LEU A 22 -3.12 9.17 -11.47
N VAL A 23 -1.81 9.14 -11.71
CA VAL A 23 -0.92 10.28 -11.42
C VAL A 23 -1.30 11.49 -12.29
N SER A 24 -1.61 11.27 -13.58
CA SER A 24 -2.01 12.34 -14.49
C SER A 24 -3.35 12.98 -14.10
N GLU A 25 -4.29 12.16 -13.62
CA GLU A 25 -5.65 12.57 -13.24
C GLU A 25 -5.64 13.30 -11.89
N TRP A 26 -4.97 12.75 -10.89
CA TRP A 26 -5.04 13.22 -9.51
C TRP A 26 -3.89 14.15 -9.11
N ARG A 27 -2.79 14.18 -9.87
CA ARG A 27 -1.59 14.99 -9.63
C ARG A 27 -1.13 14.96 -8.16
N PRO A 28 -0.85 13.77 -7.60
CA PRO A 28 -0.47 13.63 -6.21
C PRO A 28 0.86 14.33 -5.92
N GLU A 29 1.00 14.84 -4.71
CA GLU A 29 2.26 15.43 -4.21
C GLU A 29 3.23 14.38 -3.67
N GLY A 30 2.77 13.14 -3.46
CA GLY A 30 3.57 12.07 -2.86
C GLY A 30 2.93 10.69 -3.03
N PHE A 31 3.75 9.64 -2.95
CA PHE A 31 3.31 8.26 -2.77
C PHE A 31 3.54 7.79 -1.33
N VAL A 32 2.70 6.88 -0.86
CA VAL A 32 2.87 6.22 0.44
C VAL A 32 2.90 4.71 0.23
N LEU A 33 3.96 4.06 0.70
CA LEU A 33 4.14 2.60 0.63
C LEU A 33 4.17 1.98 2.03
N GLY A 34 3.45 0.87 2.21
CA GLY A 34 3.60 0.03 3.39
C GLY A 34 4.95 -0.68 3.37
N MET A 35 5.66 -0.69 4.50
CA MET A 35 6.91 -1.42 4.68
C MET A 35 6.83 -2.26 5.97
N PRO A 36 6.74 -3.60 5.86
CA PRO A 36 6.74 -4.47 7.03
C PRO A 36 8.06 -4.36 7.79
N GLY A 37 7.98 -4.21 9.12
CA GLY A 37 9.17 -4.08 9.95
C GLY A 37 10.00 -2.85 9.56
N LEU A 38 9.34 -1.72 9.33
CA LEU A 38 9.99 -0.43 9.04
C LEU A 38 11.10 -0.15 10.06
N ASN A 39 10.77 -0.31 11.34
CA ASN A 39 11.66 -0.09 12.49
C ASN A 39 12.58 -1.28 12.81
N SER A 40 12.52 -2.36 12.02
CA SER A 40 13.42 -3.50 12.19
C SER A 40 14.69 -3.32 11.36
N GLU A 41 15.84 -3.52 12.02
CA GLU A 41 17.15 -3.66 11.37
C GLU A 41 17.21 -4.86 10.40
N SER A 42 16.29 -5.82 10.54
CA SER A 42 16.23 -6.97 9.66
C SER A 42 15.66 -6.59 8.28
N THR A 43 16.47 -6.82 7.24
CA THR A 43 16.04 -6.57 5.86
C THR A 43 15.60 -7.88 5.21
N THR A 44 14.30 -8.02 4.98
CA THR A 44 13.72 -9.17 4.27
C THR A 44 13.79 -8.96 2.75
N GLY A 45 13.66 -10.05 1.98
CA GLY A 45 13.57 -9.97 0.51
C GLY A 45 12.38 -9.11 0.03
N LEU A 46 11.31 -9.05 0.83
CA LEU A 46 10.15 -8.19 0.56
C LEU A 46 10.50 -6.70 0.77
N LYS A 47 11.19 -6.36 1.87
CA LYS A 47 11.65 -4.99 2.15
C LYS A 47 12.48 -4.43 0.99
N LYS A 48 13.41 -5.24 0.44
CA LYS A 48 14.21 -4.85 -0.74
C LYS A 48 13.35 -4.56 -1.98
N LYS A 49 12.34 -5.39 -2.26
CA LYS A 49 11.43 -5.18 -3.40
C LYS A 49 10.60 -3.90 -3.25
N ILE A 50 10.14 -3.60 -2.02
CA ILE A 50 9.40 -2.37 -1.73
C ILE A 50 10.27 -1.14 -1.96
N LEU A 51 11.52 -1.16 -1.49
CA LEU A 51 12.47 -0.07 -1.71
C LEU A 51 12.78 0.16 -3.19
N GLN A 52 13.08 -0.92 -3.94
CA GLN A 52 13.30 -0.85 -5.39
C GLN A 52 12.07 -0.29 -6.12
N PHE A 53 10.88 -0.65 -5.67
CA PHE A 53 9.65 -0.12 -6.24
C PHE A 53 9.49 1.38 -5.96
N GLY A 54 9.76 1.84 -4.73
CA GLY A 54 9.73 3.26 -4.39
C GLY A 54 10.75 4.09 -5.18
N GLU A 55 11.95 3.56 -5.39
CA GLU A 55 12.95 4.19 -6.26
C GLU A 55 12.45 4.32 -7.70
N ALA A 56 11.85 3.26 -8.25
CA ALA A 56 11.28 3.29 -9.59
C ALA A 56 10.13 4.31 -9.72
N LEU A 57 9.27 4.45 -8.71
CA LEU A 57 8.21 5.47 -8.68
C LEU A 57 8.80 6.88 -8.70
N THR A 58 9.80 7.12 -7.85
CA THR A 58 10.46 8.43 -7.74
C THR A 58 11.13 8.80 -9.06
N GLN A 59 11.86 7.87 -9.67
CA GLN A 59 12.52 8.08 -10.96
C GLN A 59 11.54 8.33 -12.10
N LYS A 60 10.41 7.61 -12.13
CA LYS A 60 9.45 7.71 -13.24
C LYS A 60 8.57 8.96 -13.14
N PHE A 61 8.11 9.31 -11.94
CA PHE A 61 7.12 10.38 -11.76
C PHE A 61 7.70 11.66 -11.17
N ASN A 62 8.94 11.62 -10.67
CA ASN A 62 9.59 12.73 -9.97
C ASN A 62 8.77 13.25 -8.76
N ILE A 63 8.16 12.31 -8.04
CA ILE A 63 7.30 12.53 -6.87
C ILE A 63 7.93 11.77 -5.69
N PRO A 64 7.97 12.35 -4.47
CA PRO A 64 8.53 11.68 -3.31
C PRO A 64 7.73 10.45 -2.88
N VAL A 65 8.42 9.47 -2.28
CA VAL A 65 7.81 8.27 -1.70
C VAL A 65 8.07 8.27 -0.18
N SER A 66 7.01 8.13 0.61
CA SER A 66 7.06 7.93 2.06
C SER A 66 6.75 6.47 2.41
N TYR A 67 7.39 5.95 3.46
CA TYR A 67 7.19 4.58 3.93
C TYR A 67 6.51 4.58 5.30
N VAL A 68 5.54 3.69 5.48
CA VAL A 68 4.78 3.54 6.73
C VAL A 68 4.85 2.10 7.19
N ASP A 69 4.93 1.86 8.49
CA ASP A 69 4.97 0.51 9.05
C ASP A 69 3.65 -0.23 8.79
N GLU A 70 3.69 -1.26 7.95
CA GLU A 70 2.51 -2.03 7.55
C GLU A 70 2.04 -3.02 8.63
N THR A 71 2.87 -3.28 9.64
CA THR A 71 2.66 -4.34 10.64
C THR A 71 1.36 -4.12 11.43
N LEU A 72 1.03 -2.86 11.74
CA LEU A 72 -0.23 -2.47 12.38
C LEU A 72 -1.46 -2.72 11.50
N SER A 73 -1.34 -2.56 10.18
CA SER A 73 -2.47 -2.68 9.25
C SER A 73 -2.92 -4.12 9.01
N THR A 74 -2.02 -5.09 9.14
CA THR A 74 -2.34 -6.51 8.94
C THR A 74 -3.18 -7.07 10.10
N GLU A 75 -2.83 -6.71 11.33
CA GLU A 75 -3.59 -7.11 12.53
C GLU A 75 -4.98 -6.46 12.54
N GLU A 76 -5.04 -5.15 12.30
CA GLU A 76 -6.27 -4.36 12.25
C GLU A 76 -7.18 -4.79 11.08
N SER A 77 -6.62 -5.06 9.89
CA SER A 77 -7.39 -5.58 8.76
C SER A 77 -7.91 -6.98 9.01
N ASN A 78 -7.14 -7.86 9.66
CA ASN A 78 -7.64 -9.17 10.03
C ASN A 78 -8.79 -9.04 11.03
N PHE A 79 -8.68 -8.18 12.05
CA PHE A 79 -9.75 -7.94 13.03
C PHE A 79 -11.07 -7.49 12.36
N ARG A 80 -11.01 -6.54 11.42
CA ARG A 80 -12.19 -6.01 10.71
C ARG A 80 -12.84 -6.98 9.72
N MET A 81 -12.13 -8.01 9.26
CA MET A 81 -12.64 -9.00 8.29
C MET A 81 -13.33 -10.22 8.93
N HIS A 82 -13.35 -10.35 10.26
CA HIS A 82 -14.05 -11.44 10.94
C HIS A 82 -15.56 -11.18 11.01
N GLN A 83 -16.27 -11.42 9.92
CA GLN A 83 -17.71 -11.68 9.96
C GLN A 83 -17.95 -13.20 9.95
N PRO A 84 -18.51 -13.80 11.02
CA PRO A 84 -18.79 -15.23 11.04
C PRO A 84 -19.89 -15.58 10.02
N GLY A 85 -19.61 -16.51 9.10
CA GLY A 85 -20.63 -17.18 8.28
C GLY A 85 -20.53 -16.98 6.75
N GLU A 86 -19.72 -16.06 6.25
CA GLU A 86 -19.69 -15.76 4.81
C GLU A 86 -18.54 -16.49 4.07
N ARG A 87 -18.88 -17.42 3.16
CA ARG A 87 -17.91 -18.09 2.27
C ARG A 87 -17.63 -17.21 1.05
N ILE A 88 -16.75 -16.22 1.23
CA ILE A 88 -16.29 -15.36 0.14
C ILE A 88 -15.09 -16.02 -0.57
N PRO A 89 -14.98 -15.97 -1.91
CA PRO A 89 -13.79 -16.46 -2.63
C PRO A 89 -12.49 -15.83 -2.11
N LYS A 90 -11.42 -16.63 -2.02
CA LYS A 90 -10.12 -16.22 -1.45
C LYS A 90 -9.53 -14.95 -2.12
N ALA A 91 -9.68 -14.81 -3.44
CA ALA A 91 -9.22 -13.63 -4.16
C ALA A 91 -9.94 -12.35 -3.73
N LYS A 92 -11.28 -12.41 -3.60
CA LYS A 92 -12.09 -11.28 -3.14
C LYS A 92 -11.76 -10.90 -1.69
N LYS A 93 -11.48 -11.90 -0.84
CA LYS A 93 -10.98 -11.67 0.52
C LYS A 93 -9.62 -10.97 0.51
N THR A 94 -8.69 -11.35 -0.37
CA THR A 94 -7.39 -10.66 -0.49
C THR A 94 -7.54 -9.22 -0.97
N ASP A 95 -8.40 -8.95 -1.95
CA ASP A 95 -8.63 -7.58 -2.45
C ASP A 95 -9.25 -6.67 -1.39
N GLU A 96 -10.22 -7.16 -0.62
CA GLU A 96 -10.82 -6.41 0.49
C GLU A 96 -9.79 -6.12 1.58
N ARG A 97 -8.95 -7.10 1.93
CA ARG A 97 -7.84 -6.89 2.87
C ARG A 97 -6.90 -5.79 2.39
N ASN A 98 -6.50 -5.84 1.11
CA ASN A 98 -5.58 -4.86 0.53
C ASN A 98 -6.17 -3.44 0.54
N LYS A 99 -7.48 -3.28 0.29
CA LYS A 99 -8.16 -1.97 0.39
C LYS A 99 -8.14 -1.43 1.81
N ILE A 100 -8.41 -2.27 2.80
CA ILE A 100 -8.40 -1.89 4.22
C ILE A 100 -6.98 -1.49 4.63
N SER A 101 -5.98 -2.31 4.32
CA SER A 101 -4.57 -2.02 4.62
C SER A 101 -4.11 -0.70 3.98
N ALA A 102 -4.43 -0.46 2.70
CA ALA A 102 -4.09 0.79 2.03
C ALA A 102 -4.72 2.02 2.70
N GLY A 103 -5.97 1.91 3.15
CA GLY A 103 -6.64 2.97 3.92
C GLY A 103 -5.95 3.27 5.25
N ILE A 104 -5.60 2.22 6.01
CA ILE A 104 -4.91 2.35 7.30
C ILE A 104 -3.51 2.96 7.13
N ILE A 105 -2.77 2.54 6.10
CA ILE A 105 -1.44 3.12 5.78
C ILE A 105 -1.56 4.63 5.55
N LEU A 106 -2.53 5.05 4.76
CA LEU A 106 -2.73 6.47 4.44
C LEU A 106 -3.17 7.27 5.68
N GLU A 107 -4.08 6.73 6.49
CA GLU A 107 -4.50 7.34 7.76
C GLU A 107 -3.32 7.50 8.71
N THR A 108 -2.52 6.45 8.88
CA THR A 108 -1.32 6.46 9.74
C THR A 108 -0.32 7.53 9.27
N TYR A 109 -0.09 7.65 7.96
CA TYR A 109 0.77 8.69 7.40
C TYR A 109 0.29 10.11 7.75
N PHE A 110 -1.01 10.40 7.54
CA PHE A 110 -1.56 11.70 7.89
C PHE A 110 -1.54 11.97 9.39
N SER A 111 -1.72 10.96 10.25
CA SER A 111 -1.56 11.11 11.69
C SER A 111 -0.12 11.48 12.07
N GLN A 112 0.88 10.83 11.47
CA GLN A 112 2.30 11.11 11.71
C GLN A 112 2.74 12.49 11.18
N LEU A 113 2.12 13.00 10.11
CA LEU A 113 2.39 14.36 9.62
C LEU A 113 1.81 15.46 10.51
N ASN A 114 0.71 15.17 11.21
CA ASN A 114 -0.02 16.14 12.03
C ASN A 114 0.36 16.09 13.53
N SER A 115 1.37 15.29 13.90
CA SER A 115 1.89 15.18 15.27
C SER A 115 3.26 15.84 15.40
#